data_AF-A0A6L8N804-F1
#
_entry.id   AF-A0A6L8N804-F1
#
_cell.length_a   1.000
_cell.length_b   1.000
_cell.length_c   1.000
_cell.angle_alpha   90.00
_cell.angle_beta   90.00
_cell.angle_gamma   90.00
#
_symmetry.space_group_name_H-M   'P 1'
#
loop_
_entity.id
_entity.type
_entity.pdbx_description
1 polymer ?
#
loop_
_entity_poly.entity_id
_entity_poly.type
_entity_poly.pdbx_seq_one_letter_code
_entity_poly.pdbx_strand_id
1 'polypeptide(L)'
;MPPPLPDRLPAGTAGPGATLRCDRPHARTEEDPQVPQKLDAAAVRVWCAGALEALGREREEIDAINVYPVADGDTGTNLYLTAESAATAVEAVFAAHESGPGRFGAAGEPETSAVIRAMAHGALLGARGNSGTILAQLLRGIA
;
A
#
# COMPACT_ATOMS: atom_id res chain seq x y z
N MET A 1 35.08 10.14 -49.27
CA MET A 1 35.46 10.94 -48.08
C MET A 1 34.30 10.88 -47.08
N PRO A 2 34.51 10.40 -45.85
CA PRO A 2 33.49 10.51 -44.81
C PRO A 2 33.36 11.97 -44.31
N PRO A 3 32.18 12.39 -43.81
CA PRO A 3 31.98 13.73 -43.25
C PRO A 3 32.74 13.87 -41.90
N PRO A 4 33.11 15.09 -41.47
CA PRO A 4 33.80 15.32 -40.21
C PRO A 4 32.87 15.02 -39.02
N LEU A 5 33.43 14.43 -37.96
CA LEU A 5 32.78 14.23 -36.67
C LEU A 5 32.53 15.60 -35.99
N PRO A 6 31.42 15.77 -35.25
CA PRO A 6 31.19 17.00 -34.49
C PRO A 6 32.10 17.09 -33.25
N ASP A 7 32.46 18.33 -32.91
CA ASP A 7 33.34 18.70 -31.80
C ASP A 7 32.84 18.15 -30.45
N ARG A 8 33.82 17.72 -29.63
CA ARG A 8 33.60 17.27 -28.26
C ARG A 8 32.96 18.39 -27.43
N LEU A 9 31.82 18.09 -26.80
CA LEU A 9 31.22 18.90 -25.74
C LEU A 9 32.27 19.21 -24.64
N PRO A 10 32.30 20.42 -24.07
CA PRO A 10 33.18 20.73 -22.96
C PRO A 10 32.81 19.89 -21.74
N ALA A 11 33.84 19.41 -21.05
CA ALA A 11 33.72 18.73 -19.77
C ALA A 11 32.95 19.61 -18.79
N GLY A 12 31.74 19.18 -18.43
CA GLY A 12 30.96 19.79 -17.35
C GLY A 12 31.78 19.71 -16.06
N THR A 13 32.15 20.87 -15.55
CA THR A 13 32.84 21.06 -14.28
C THR A 13 31.98 20.50 -13.15
N ALA A 14 32.49 19.50 -12.43
CA ALA A 14 31.95 19.07 -11.16
C ALA A 14 32.04 20.23 -10.15
N GLY A 15 30.91 20.87 -9.88
CA GLY A 15 30.79 21.84 -8.79
C GLY A 15 30.81 21.11 -7.44
N PRO A 16 31.44 21.68 -6.40
CA PRO A 16 31.49 21.07 -5.08
C PRO A 16 30.18 21.34 -4.33
N GLY A 17 29.54 20.28 -3.82
CA GLY A 17 28.52 20.42 -2.78
C GLY A 17 27.06 20.28 -3.25
N ALA A 18 26.67 19.06 -3.58
CA ALA A 18 25.31 18.59 -3.31
C ALA A 18 25.41 17.12 -2.88
N THR A 19 25.95 16.89 -1.68
CA THR A 19 25.66 15.66 -0.96
C THR A 19 24.15 15.56 -0.88
N LEU A 20 23.56 14.55 -1.52
CA LEU A 20 22.21 14.11 -1.24
C LEU A 20 22.23 13.65 0.22
N ARG A 21 22.01 14.59 1.14
CA ARG A 21 21.90 14.31 2.57
C ARG A 21 20.61 13.52 2.72
N CYS A 22 20.76 12.22 2.88
CA CYS A 22 19.76 11.40 3.55
C CYS A 22 19.79 11.73 5.05
N ASP A 23 19.54 13.00 5.40
CA ASP A 23 19.46 13.47 6.77
C ASP A 23 18.00 13.79 7.10
N ARG A 24 17.10 12.81 6.92
CA ARG A 24 16.00 12.70 7.87
C ARG A 24 16.50 11.77 8.96
N PRO A 25 16.75 12.25 10.19
CA PRO A 25 16.93 11.32 11.29
C PRO A 25 15.63 10.52 11.38
N HIS A 26 15.68 9.25 10.99
CA HIS A 26 14.78 8.27 11.58
C HIS A 26 15.19 8.24 13.03
N ALA A 27 14.61 9.14 13.83
CA ALA A 27 14.65 9.05 15.27
C ALA A 27 14.23 7.62 15.57
N ARG A 28 15.19 6.81 16.02
CA ARG A 28 14.89 5.49 16.54
C ARG A 28 14.04 5.76 17.76
N THR A 29 12.73 5.75 17.58
CA THR A 29 11.80 5.55 18.68
C THR A 29 12.35 4.33 19.41
N GLU A 30 12.67 4.53 20.68
CA GLU A 30 13.10 3.47 21.59
C GLU A 30 12.26 2.23 21.28
N GLU A 31 12.92 1.12 20.92
CA GLU A 31 12.22 -0.11 20.58
C GLU A 31 11.44 -0.56 21.82
N ASP A 32 10.14 -0.22 21.82
CA ASP A 32 9.14 -0.79 22.70
C ASP A 32 9.31 -2.32 22.56
N PRO A 33 9.56 -3.07 23.66
CA PRO A 33 9.67 -4.52 23.58
C PRO A 33 8.52 -5.03 22.72
N GLN A 34 8.83 -5.65 21.57
CA GLN A 34 7.80 -6.07 20.61
C GLN A 34 6.89 -7.10 21.27
N VAL A 35 5.86 -6.61 21.94
CA VAL A 35 4.79 -7.43 22.49
C VAL A 35 4.06 -7.96 21.26
N PRO A 36 3.92 -9.29 21.09
CA PRO A 36 3.17 -9.84 19.98
C PRO A 36 1.75 -9.27 20.02
N GLN A 37 1.45 -8.33 19.11
CA GLN A 37 0.09 -7.81 18.98
C GLN A 37 -0.76 -8.91 18.37
N LYS A 38 -1.90 -9.19 19.00
CA LYS A 38 -2.86 -10.15 18.47
C LYS A 38 -3.48 -9.54 17.22
N LEU A 39 -3.46 -10.26 16.10
CA LEU A 39 -4.20 -9.87 14.91
C LEU A 39 -5.68 -10.19 15.16
N ASP A 40 -6.42 -9.22 15.66
CA ASP A 40 -7.88 -9.27 15.83
C ASP A 40 -8.62 -8.46 14.75
N ALA A 41 -9.94 -8.48 14.78
CA ALA A 41 -10.78 -7.85 13.77
C ALA A 41 -10.54 -6.33 13.71
N ALA A 42 -10.47 -5.68 14.88
CA ALA A 42 -10.14 -4.25 14.95
C ALA A 42 -8.75 -3.95 14.38
N ALA A 43 -7.73 -4.76 14.69
CA ALA A 43 -6.38 -4.58 14.14
C ALA A 43 -6.37 -4.65 12.60
N VAL A 44 -7.12 -5.58 12.00
CA VAL A 44 -7.25 -5.68 10.54
C VAL A 44 -7.93 -4.43 9.96
N ARG A 45 -9.01 -3.95 10.59
CA ARG A 45 -9.72 -2.74 10.16
C ARG A 45 -8.82 -1.49 10.20
N VAL A 46 -8.11 -1.30 11.31
CA VAL A 46 -7.16 -0.19 11.48
C VAL A 46 -6.02 -0.28 10.47
N TRP A 47 -5.49 -1.49 10.25
CA TRP A 47 -4.44 -1.71 9.26
C TRP A 47 -4.92 -1.37 7.84
N CYS A 48 -6.13 -1.79 7.44
CA CYS A 48 -6.69 -1.43 6.14
C CYS A 48 -6.85 0.08 5.97
N ALA A 49 -7.33 0.78 6.99
CA ALA A 49 -7.47 2.24 6.95
C ALA A 49 -6.11 2.94 6.84
N GLY A 50 -5.13 2.54 7.65
CA GLY A 50 -3.77 3.09 7.61
C GLY A 50 -3.03 2.79 6.30
N ALA A 51 -3.21 1.59 5.74
CA ALA A 51 -2.65 1.22 4.45
C ALA A 51 -3.27 2.04 3.31
N LEU A 52 -4.59 2.25 3.33
CA LEU A 52 -5.28 3.07 2.33
C LEU A 52 -4.82 4.54 2.40
N GLU A 53 -4.70 5.11 3.59
CA GLU A 53 -4.18 6.47 3.78
C GLU A 53 -2.73 6.59 3.28
N ALA A 54 -1.86 5.65 3.65
CA ALA A 54 -0.48 5.64 3.21
C ALA A 54 -0.37 5.52 1.69
N LEU A 55 -1.09 4.58 1.07
CA LEU A 55 -1.11 4.44 -0.39
C LEU A 55 -1.68 5.68 -1.06
N GLY A 56 -2.66 6.35 -0.47
CA GLY A 56 -3.21 7.60 -1.00
C GLY A 56 -2.17 8.72 -1.02
N ARG A 57 -1.36 8.85 0.03
CA ARG A 57 -0.29 9.85 0.13
C ARG A 57 0.88 9.57 -0.82
N GLU A 58 1.30 8.31 -0.93
CA GLU A 58 2.50 7.93 -1.69
C GLU A 58 2.21 7.53 -3.15
N ARG A 59 0.94 7.54 -3.58
CA ARG A 59 0.49 7.04 -4.90
C ARG A 59 1.31 7.60 -6.07
N GLU A 60 1.48 8.92 -6.14
CA GLU A 60 2.17 9.59 -7.24
C GLU A 60 3.66 9.27 -7.25
N GLU A 61 4.29 9.15 -6.07
CA GLU A 61 5.69 8.74 -5.95
C GLU A 61 5.88 7.30 -6.41
N ILE A 62 4.97 6.39 -6.03
CA ILE A 62 5.00 4.99 -6.48
C ILE A 62 4.76 4.89 -8.00
N ASP A 63 3.82 5.67 -8.55
CA ASP A 63 3.56 5.73 -10.00
C ASP A 63 4.83 6.17 -10.77
N ALA A 64 5.63 7.08 -10.20
CA ALA A 64 6.89 7.56 -10.77
C ALA A 64 8.06 6.56 -10.68
N ILE A 65 8.01 5.56 -9.80
CA ILE A 65 9.09 4.56 -9.65
C ILE A 65 9.14 3.57 -10.83
N ASN A 66 8.02 3.32 -11.51
CA ASN A 66 7.99 2.30 -12.58
C ASN A 66 8.64 2.82 -13.88
N VAL A 67 9.90 2.46 -14.14
CA VAL A 67 10.72 3.04 -15.23
C VAL A 67 11.08 2.10 -16.40
N TYR A 68 10.42 0.95 -16.63
CA TYR A 68 10.86 0.05 -17.72
C TYR A 68 9.79 -0.71 -18.52
N PRO A 69 9.84 -0.76 -19.88
CA PRO A 69 10.54 0.15 -20.81
C PRO A 69 9.72 1.42 -21.14
N VAL A 70 8.44 1.44 -20.76
CA VAL A 70 7.54 2.60 -20.79
C VAL A 70 6.93 2.69 -19.40
N ALA A 71 6.94 3.89 -18.80
CA ALA A 71 6.31 4.09 -17.51
C ALA A 71 4.79 4.00 -17.68
N ASP A 72 4.19 2.88 -17.25
CA ASP A 72 2.74 2.71 -17.24
C ASP A 72 2.07 3.71 -16.26
N GLY A 73 2.83 4.24 -15.30
CA GLY A 73 2.45 5.36 -14.46
C GLY A 73 1.22 5.11 -13.58
N ASP A 74 0.87 3.85 -13.35
CA ASP A 74 -0.37 3.45 -12.71
C ASP A 74 -0.18 2.46 -11.55
N THR A 75 1.06 2.17 -11.14
CA THR A 75 1.35 1.18 -10.09
C THR A 75 0.77 1.57 -8.72
N GLY A 76 1.08 2.77 -8.22
CA GLY A 76 0.50 3.31 -7.01
C GLY A 76 -1.01 3.47 -7.12
N THR A 77 -1.50 3.92 -8.28
CA THR A 77 -2.93 4.00 -8.57
C THR A 77 -3.63 2.66 -8.40
N ASN A 78 -3.07 1.62 -9.00
CA ASN A 78 -3.60 0.27 -8.97
C ASN A 78 -3.59 -0.32 -7.56
N LEU A 79 -2.54 -0.07 -6.78
CA LEU A 79 -2.45 -0.49 -5.38
C LEU A 79 -3.50 0.22 -4.51
N TYR A 80 -3.63 1.55 -4.64
CA TYR A 80 -4.62 2.33 -3.89
C TYR A 80 -6.04 1.82 -4.13
N LEU A 81 -6.47 1.67 -5.39
CA LEU A 81 -7.84 1.23 -5.72
C LEU A 81 -8.12 -0.22 -5.27
N THR A 82 -7.10 -1.08 -5.29
CA THR A 82 -7.21 -2.45 -4.78
C THR A 82 -7.36 -2.46 -3.25
N ALA A 83 -6.55 -1.66 -2.54
CA ALA A 83 -6.64 -1.51 -1.08
C ALA A 83 -7.96 -0.85 -0.65
N GLU A 84 -8.47 0.11 -1.41
CA GLU A 84 -9.77 0.75 -1.18
C GLU A 84 -10.91 -0.27 -1.25
N SER A 85 -10.86 -1.18 -2.23
CA SER A 85 -11.85 -2.26 -2.34
C SER A 85 -11.76 -3.25 -1.18
N ALA A 86 -10.55 -3.56 -0.70
CA ALA A 86 -10.33 -4.39 0.48
C ALA A 86 -10.87 -3.74 1.76
N ALA A 87 -10.56 -2.46 1.98
CA ALA A 87 -11.03 -1.69 3.13
C ALA A 87 -12.56 -1.58 3.13
N THR A 88 -13.17 -1.32 1.97
CA THR A 88 -14.63 -1.26 1.82
C THR A 88 -15.30 -2.59 2.20
N ALA A 89 -14.71 -3.72 1.81
CA ALA A 89 -15.23 -5.04 2.17
C ALA A 89 -15.12 -5.32 3.68
N VAL A 90 -14.03 -4.88 4.33
CA VAL A 90 -13.88 -4.96 5.78
C VAL A 90 -14.95 -4.12 6.49
N GLU A 91 -15.13 -2.86 6.09
CA GLU A 91 -16.16 -1.98 6.67
C GLU A 91 -17.57 -2.56 6.53
N ALA A 92 -17.88 -3.22 5.40
CA ALA A 92 -19.16 -3.88 5.21
C ALA A 92 -19.42 -5.00 6.23
N VAL A 93 -18.38 -5.76 6.64
CA VAL A 93 -18.50 -6.79 7.69
C VAL A 93 -18.83 -6.16 9.04
N PHE A 94 -18.14 -5.07 9.39
CA PHE A 94 -18.42 -4.34 10.64
C PHE A 94 -19.84 -3.75 10.64
N ALA A 95 -20.26 -3.09 9.57
CA ALA A 95 -21.60 -2.52 9.46
C ALA A 95 -22.70 -3.59 9.54
N ALA A 96 -22.49 -4.76 8.91
CA ALA A 96 -23.40 -5.89 8.98
C ALA A 96 -23.48 -6.47 10.41
N HIS A 97 -22.34 -6.56 11.11
CA HIS A 97 -22.29 -7.00 12.50
C HIS A 97 -23.06 -6.05 13.43
N GLU A 98 -22.91 -4.73 13.23
CA GLU A 98 -23.63 -3.71 14.02
C GLU A 98 -25.15 -3.71 13.80
N SER A 99 -25.59 -4.11 12.59
CA SER A 99 -27.00 -4.02 12.15
C SER A 99 -27.76 -5.36 12.19
N GLY A 100 -27.10 -6.48 12.54
CA GLY A 100 -27.64 -7.83 12.44
C GLY A 100 -28.76 -8.18 13.45
N PRO A 101 -29.68 -9.11 13.10
CA PRO A 101 -30.70 -9.61 14.02
C PRO A 101 -30.03 -10.44 15.13
N GLY A 102 -30.04 -9.92 16.36
CA GLY A 102 -29.28 -10.48 17.51
C GLY A 102 -28.65 -9.43 18.43
N ARG A 103 -28.79 -8.14 18.10
CA ARG A 103 -28.26 -6.99 18.86
C ARG A 103 -28.71 -6.93 20.33
N PHE A 104 -29.77 -7.62 20.71
CA PHE A 104 -30.05 -7.93 22.12
C PHE A 104 -29.16 -9.09 22.60
N GLY A 105 -27.84 -8.88 22.67
CA GLY A 105 -26.92 -9.81 23.35
C GLY A 105 -25.55 -10.06 22.71
N ALA A 106 -25.34 -9.70 21.44
CA ALA A 106 -24.02 -9.82 20.81
C ALA A 106 -23.10 -8.65 21.22
N ALA A 107 -22.45 -8.77 22.37
CA ALA A 107 -21.37 -7.87 22.77
C ALA A 107 -20.05 -8.38 22.18
N GLY A 108 -19.50 -7.70 21.17
CA GLY A 108 -18.20 -8.08 20.60
C GLY A 108 -17.90 -7.49 19.22
N GLU A 109 -16.72 -7.82 18.71
CA GLU A 109 -16.28 -7.57 17.34
C GLU A 109 -16.73 -8.70 16.40
N PRO A 110 -16.83 -8.46 15.08
CA PRO A 110 -16.98 -9.53 14.12
C PRO A 110 -15.83 -10.54 14.22
N GLU A 111 -16.10 -11.76 13.79
CA GLU A 111 -15.11 -12.83 13.81
C GLU A 111 -13.90 -12.48 12.93
N THR A 112 -12.69 -12.57 13.48
CA THR A 112 -11.45 -12.12 12.80
C THR A 112 -11.27 -12.79 11.44
N SER A 113 -11.51 -14.09 11.30
CA SER A 113 -11.33 -14.76 10.01
C SER A 113 -12.38 -14.31 8.98
N ALA A 114 -13.58 -13.90 9.40
CA ALA A 114 -14.56 -13.26 8.50
C ALA A 114 -14.04 -11.92 7.98
N VAL A 115 -13.39 -11.11 8.83
CA VAL A 115 -12.78 -9.84 8.43
C VAL A 115 -11.59 -10.06 7.49
N ILE A 116 -10.68 -11.00 7.80
CA ILE A 116 -9.53 -11.32 6.93
C ILE A 116 -10.01 -11.86 5.57
N ARG A 117 -11.01 -12.75 5.57
CA ARG A 117 -11.61 -13.25 4.33
C ARG A 117 -12.25 -12.13 3.51
N ALA A 118 -12.94 -11.19 4.16
CA ALA A 118 -13.54 -10.04 3.47
C ALA A 118 -12.47 -9.11 2.87
N MET A 119 -11.39 -8.83 3.61
CA MET A 119 -10.24 -8.08 3.10
C MET A 119 -9.65 -8.73 1.84
N ALA A 120 -9.36 -10.03 1.90
CA ALA A 120 -8.83 -10.78 0.76
C ALA A 120 -9.81 -10.80 -0.41
N HIS A 121 -11.10 -11.03 -0.15
CA HIS A 121 -12.13 -11.07 -1.18
C HIS A 121 -12.35 -9.72 -1.86
N GLY A 122 -12.41 -8.63 -1.09
CA GLY A 122 -12.51 -7.26 -1.59
C GLY A 122 -11.30 -6.88 -2.45
N ALA A 123 -10.09 -7.26 -2.03
CA ALA A 123 -8.88 -7.07 -2.83
C ALA A 123 -8.93 -7.85 -4.14
N LEU A 124 -9.39 -9.11 -4.13
CA LEU A 124 -9.49 -9.95 -5.33
C LEU A 124 -10.50 -9.40 -6.34
N LEU A 125 -11.68 -8.95 -5.89
CA LEU A 125 -12.69 -8.37 -6.77
C LEU A 125 -12.30 -6.97 -7.27
N GLY A 126 -11.57 -6.21 -6.45
CA GLY A 126 -11.15 -4.85 -6.75
C GLY A 126 -9.80 -4.73 -7.45
N ALA A 127 -9.09 -5.84 -7.68
CA ALA A 127 -7.73 -5.84 -8.19
C ALA A 127 -7.60 -5.06 -9.51
N ARG A 128 -6.64 -4.14 -9.56
CA ARG A 128 -6.32 -3.35 -10.76
C ARG A 128 -4.91 -3.65 -11.26
N GLY A 129 -4.80 -3.94 -12.56
CA GLY A 129 -3.52 -4.23 -13.19
C GLY A 129 -2.74 -5.38 -12.53
N ASN A 130 -1.45 -5.44 -12.84
CA ASN A 130 -0.56 -6.48 -12.32
C ASN A 130 -0.29 -6.30 -10.82
N SER A 131 -0.01 -5.06 -10.40
CA SER A 131 0.33 -4.72 -9.02
C SER A 131 -0.82 -4.99 -8.05
N GLY A 132 -2.06 -4.64 -8.44
CA GLY A 132 -3.26 -4.98 -7.66
C GLY A 132 -3.52 -6.48 -7.61
N THR A 133 -3.30 -7.21 -8.71
CA THR A 133 -3.42 -8.69 -8.73
C THR A 133 -2.44 -9.35 -7.77
N ILE A 134 -1.18 -8.91 -7.75
CA ILE A 134 -0.16 -9.42 -6.83
C ILE A 134 -0.56 -9.14 -5.38
N LEU A 135 -0.95 -7.90 -5.07
CA LEU A 135 -1.44 -7.52 -3.74
C LEU A 135 -2.61 -8.40 -3.30
N ALA A 136 -3.59 -8.61 -4.17
CA ALA A 136 -4.75 -9.43 -3.88
C ALA A 136 -4.37 -10.90 -3.59
N GLN A 137 -3.41 -11.47 -4.32
CA GLN A 137 -2.93 -12.83 -4.02
C GLN A 137 -2.14 -12.90 -2.70
N LEU A 138 -1.36 -11.87 -2.37
CA LEU A 138 -0.70 -11.80 -1.06
C LEU A 138 -1.72 -11.78 0.08
N LEU A 139 -2.76 -10.93 -0.02
CA LEU A 139 -3.82 -10.86 0.98
C LEU A 139 -4.63 -12.16 1.06
N ARG A 140 -4.87 -12.82 -0.08
CA ARG A 140 -5.48 -14.15 -0.11
C ARG A 140 -4.63 -15.21 0.59
N GLY A 141 -3.30 -15.13 0.53
CA GLY A 141 -2.40 -16.05 1.23
C GLY A 141 -2.43 -15.89 2.75
N ILE A 142 -2.91 -14.76 3.27
CA ILE A 142 -3.10 -14.49 4.71
C ILE A 142 -4.43 -15.07 5.22
N ALA A 143 -5.43 -15.18 4.34
CA ALA A 143 -6.80 -15.58 4.66
C ALA A 143 -7.00 -17.11 4.73
#